data_AF-A0A090W3L2-F1
#
_entry.id   AF-A0A090W3L2-F1
#
_cell.length_a   1.000
_cell.length_b   1.000
_cell.length_c   1.000
_cell.angle_alpha   90.00
_cell.angle_beta   90.00
_cell.angle_gamma   90.00
#
_symmetry.space_group_name_H-M   'P 1'
#
loop_
_entity.id
_entity.type
_entity.pdbx_description
1 polymer ?
#
loop_
_entity_poly.entity_id
_entity_poly.type
_entity_poly.pdbx_seq_one_letter_code
_entity_poly.pdbx_strand_id
1 'polypeptide(L)'
;MKYVNSRKLLTIFALCATVTISGVILIEGMMGLYLLVATSAFMSLMFPTIYGIALNGLGEEDSTLGAAGLVIAIVVGALMPILQDTIIDMKTVGPFATINASFILSLLCFSFIAVYGYRTLKGHSD
;
A
#
# COMPACT_ATOMS: atom_id res chain seq x y z
N MET A 1 -8.06 14.68 -18.98
CA MET A 1 -7.62 15.55 -17.86
C MET A 1 -6.19 15.18 -17.49
N LYS A 2 -5.23 15.77 -18.21
CA LYS A 2 -3.81 15.87 -17.81
C LYS A 2 -3.77 16.69 -16.52
N TYR A 3 -2.90 16.45 -15.54
CA TYR A 3 -2.25 17.50 -14.70
C TYR A 3 -1.61 17.02 -13.39
N VAL A 4 -1.63 15.73 -13.04
CA VAL A 4 -0.84 15.25 -11.89
C VAL A 4 0.06 14.11 -12.32
N ASN A 5 1.37 14.29 -12.10
CA ASN A 5 2.37 13.26 -12.35
C ASN A 5 2.02 12.06 -11.45
N SER A 6 1.51 10.98 -12.04
CA SER A 6 1.04 9.77 -11.33
C SER A 6 2.05 9.28 -10.29
N ARG A 7 3.34 9.45 -10.58
CA ARG A 7 4.47 9.15 -9.68
C ARG A 7 4.47 10.00 -8.40
N LYS A 8 4.26 11.31 -8.51
CA LYS A 8 4.18 12.22 -7.34
C LYS A 8 2.94 11.92 -6.52
N LEU A 9 1.83 11.66 -7.22
CA LEU A 9 0.56 11.34 -6.60
C LEU A 9 0.65 10.05 -5.77
N LEU A 10 1.23 8.98 -6.34
CA LEU A 10 1.47 7.71 -5.64
C LEU A 10 2.29 7.92 -4.37
N THR A 11 3.37 8.70 -4.45
CA THR A 11 4.29 8.90 -3.33
C THR A 11 3.62 9.67 -2.19
N ILE A 12 2.86 10.72 -2.50
CA ILE A 12 2.12 11.50 -1.49
C ILE A 12 1.05 10.62 -0.84
N PHE A 13 0.27 9.88 -1.62
CA PHE A 13 -0.77 9.00 -1.07
C PHE A 13 -0.20 7.87 -0.23
N ALA A 14 0.91 7.25 -0.66
CA ALA A 14 1.59 6.22 0.11
C ALA A 14 2.13 6.76 1.45
N LEU A 15 2.72 7.96 1.45
CA LEU A 15 3.18 8.61 2.68
C LEU A 15 2.00 8.94 3.61
N CYS A 16 0.91 9.49 3.08
CA CYS A 16 -0.30 9.75 3.87
C CYS A 16 -0.87 8.46 4.46
N ALA A 17 -0.93 7.37 3.69
CA ALA A 17 -1.38 6.08 4.16
C ALA A 17 -0.47 5.52 5.27
N THR A 18 0.86 5.63 5.13
CA THR A 18 1.82 5.23 6.17
C THR A 18 1.65 6.03 7.45
N VAL A 19 1.42 7.34 7.37
CA VAL A 19 1.16 8.19 8.57
C VAL A 19 -0.15 7.81 9.23
N THR A 20 -1.20 7.61 8.43
CA THR A 20 -2.54 7.30 8.94
C THR A 20 -2.56 5.93 9.62
N ILE A 21 -1.92 4.91 9.02
CA ILE A 21 -1.82 3.57 9.62
C ILE A 21 -0.93 3.56 10.87
N SER A 22 0.11 4.40 10.91
CA SER A 22 0.90 4.59 12.14
C SER A 22 0.03 5.15 13.27
N GLY A 23 -0.89 6.07 12.94
CA GLY A 23 -1.90 6.55 13.87
C GLY A 23 -2.86 5.46 14.34
N VAL A 24 -3.28 4.53 13.47
CA VAL A 24 -4.12 3.37 13.84
C VAL A 24 -3.41 2.48 14.86
N ILE A 25 -2.10 2.27 14.73
CA ILE A 25 -1.34 1.42 15.67
C ILE A 25 -1.23 2.06 17.06
N LEU A 26 -1.11 3.39 17.13
CA LEU A 26 -0.90 4.12 18.38
C LEU A 26 -2.22 4.50 19.09
N ILE A 27 -3.34 4.58 18.37
CA ILE A 27 -4.63 5.07 18.88
C ILE A 27 -5.64 3.91 18.91
N GLU A 28 -5.95 3.42 20.10
CA GLU A 28 -6.95 2.36 20.28
C GLU A 28 -8.40 2.92 20.34
N GLY A 29 -9.37 2.10 19.92
CA GLY A 29 -10.79 2.43 19.98
C GLY A 29 -11.36 3.13 18.74
N MET A 30 -12.46 3.87 18.91
CA MET A 30 -13.22 4.48 17.78
C MET A 30 -12.39 5.45 16.94
N MET A 31 -11.43 6.15 17.56
CA MET A 31 -10.54 7.08 16.86
C MET A 31 -9.61 6.36 15.87
N GLY A 32 -9.09 5.18 16.24
CA GLY A 32 -8.31 4.33 15.32
C GLY A 32 -9.15 3.82 14.15
N LEU A 33 -10.44 3.55 14.39
CA LEU A 33 -11.36 3.11 13.33
C LEU A 33 -11.62 4.20 12.28
N TYR A 34 -11.74 5.47 12.69
CA TYR A 34 -11.85 6.60 11.76
C TYR A 34 -10.59 6.77 10.90
N LEU A 35 -9.40 6.62 11.51
CA LEU A 35 -8.11 6.64 10.78
C LEU A 35 -8.01 5.47 9.80
N LEU A 36 -8.50 4.30 10.18
CA LEU A 36 -8.53 3.14 9.30
C LEU A 36 -9.41 3.38 8.07
N VAL A 37 -10.61 3.94 8.27
CA VAL A 37 -11.52 4.32 7.17
C VAL A 37 -10.87 5.37 6.26
N ALA A 38 -10.18 6.36 6.83
CA ALA A 38 -9.44 7.35 6.04
C ALA A 38 -8.32 6.70 5.20
N THR A 39 -7.66 5.66 5.73
CA THR A 39 -6.61 4.92 5.00
C THR A 39 -7.16 4.20 3.78
N SER A 40 -8.37 3.65 3.84
CA SER A 40 -9.02 2.99 2.70
C SER A 40 -9.24 3.93 1.51
N ALA A 41 -9.52 5.21 1.77
CA ALA A 41 -9.65 6.22 0.71
C ALA A 41 -8.33 6.42 -0.04
N PHE A 42 -7.19 6.40 0.67
CA PHE A 42 -5.87 6.50 0.05
C PHE A 42 -5.51 5.25 -0.75
N MET A 43 -5.88 4.05 -0.27
CA MET A 43 -5.62 2.79 -0.97
C MET A 43 -6.28 2.71 -2.36
N SER A 44 -7.51 3.22 -2.50
CA SER A 44 -8.28 3.11 -3.76
C SER A 44 -7.55 3.69 -4.97
N LEU A 45 -6.75 4.74 -4.77
CA LEU A 45 -6.01 5.41 -5.83
C LEU A 45 -4.63 4.79 -6.10
N MET A 46 -4.09 3.99 -5.18
CA MET A 46 -2.72 3.47 -5.30
C MET A 46 -2.62 2.39 -6.38
N PHE A 47 -3.58 1.45 -6.44
CA PHE A 47 -3.58 0.37 -7.42
C PHE A 47 -3.62 0.86 -8.89
N PRO A 48 -4.57 1.71 -9.32
CA PRO A 48 -4.58 2.21 -10.71
C PRO A 48 -3.35 3.06 -11.03
N THR A 49 -2.76 3.73 -10.02
CA THR A 49 -1.56 4.53 -10.19
C THR A 49 -0.30 3.66 -10.36
N ILE A 50 -0.15 2.58 -9.59
CA ILE A 50 0.94 1.59 -9.77
C ILE A 50 0.81 0.92 -11.13
N TYR A 51 -0.40 0.47 -11.49
CA TYR A 51 -0.67 -0.15 -12.78
C TYR A 51 -0.32 0.80 -13.94
N GLY A 52 -0.76 2.06 -13.83
CA GLY A 52 -0.46 3.09 -14.82
C GLY A 52 1.02 3.44 -14.93
N ILE A 53 1.79 3.42 -13.82
CA ILE A 53 3.25 3.66 -13.84
C ILE A 53 3.99 2.46 -14.41
N ALA A 54 3.61 1.24 -14.02
CA ALA A 54 4.30 0.01 -14.42
C ALA A 54 4.18 -0.29 -15.93
N LEU A 55 3.06 0.11 -16.56
CA LEU A 55 2.86 -0.05 -18.01
C LEU A 55 3.24 1.20 -18.81
N ASN A 56 3.68 2.27 -18.16
CA ASN A 56 4.06 3.49 -18.87
C ASN A 56 5.39 3.29 -19.61
N GLY A 57 5.38 3.40 -20.94
CA GLY A 57 6.59 3.32 -21.76
C GLY A 57 6.97 1.91 -22.25
N LEU A 58 6.13 0.90 -22.01
CA LEU A 58 6.27 -0.43 -22.59
C LEU A 58 5.64 -0.50 -24.00
N GLY A 59 6.18 -1.33 -24.89
CA GLY A 59 5.55 -1.66 -26.18
C GLY A 59 4.23 -2.40 -25.99
N GLU A 60 3.39 -2.53 -27.02
CA GLU A 60 2.08 -3.23 -26.91
C GLU A 60 2.22 -4.69 -26.45
N GLU A 61 3.25 -5.39 -26.93
CA GLU A 61 3.58 -6.76 -26.55
C GLU A 61 4.02 -6.85 -25.08
N ASP A 62 4.95 -5.99 -24.65
CA ASP A 62 5.48 -5.96 -23.28
C ASP A 62 4.44 -5.45 -22.27
N SER A 63 3.55 -4.56 -22.68
CA SER A 63 2.46 -4.05 -21.84
C SER A 63 1.49 -5.16 -21.45
N THR A 64 1.21 -6.08 -22.38
CA THR A 64 0.32 -7.22 -22.12
C THR A 64 0.96 -8.22 -21.16
N LEU A 65 2.25 -8.51 -21.34
CA LEU A 65 3.02 -9.36 -20.42
C LEU A 65 3.18 -8.71 -19.03
N GLY A 66 3.46 -7.42 -18.98
CA GLY A 66 3.54 -6.64 -17.74
C GLY A 66 2.20 -6.61 -16.99
N ALA A 67 1.10 -6.41 -17.72
CA ALA A 67 -0.26 -6.45 -17.16
C ALA A 67 -0.58 -7.82 -16.56
N ALA A 68 -0.23 -8.92 -17.27
CA ALA A 68 -0.41 -10.28 -16.76
C ALA A 68 0.41 -10.52 -15.48
N GLY A 69 1.65 -10.04 -15.44
CA GLY A 69 2.50 -10.10 -14.24
C GLY A 69 1.89 -9.35 -13.04
N LEU A 70 1.33 -8.16 -13.27
CA LEU A 70 0.64 -7.39 -12.24
C LEU A 70 -0.58 -8.13 -11.68
N VAL A 71 -1.35 -8.83 -12.52
CA VAL A 71 -2.50 -9.64 -12.06
C VAL A 71 -2.05 -10.81 -11.19
N ILE A 72 -0.97 -11.51 -11.56
CA ILE A 72 -0.41 -12.60 -10.75
C ILE A 72 0.09 -12.07 -9.39
N ALA A 73 0.66 -10.86 -9.35
CA ALA A 73 1.09 -10.24 -8.11
C ALA A 73 -0.09 -9.97 -7.13
N ILE A 74 -1.30 -9.69 -7.63
CA ILE A 74 -2.50 -9.55 -6.80
C ILE A 74 -2.84 -10.88 -6.11
N VAL A 75 -2.70 -12.01 -6.83
CA VAL A 75 -2.95 -13.35 -6.28
C VAL A 75 -1.98 -13.63 -5.12
N VAL A 76 -0.71 -13.26 -5.24
CA VAL A 76 0.26 -13.35 -4.14
C VAL A 76 -0.12 -12.39 -3.01
N GLY A 77 -0.64 -11.20 -3.32
CA GLY A 77 -1.14 -10.24 -2.35
C GLY A 77 -2.31 -10.77 -1.51
N ALA A 78 -3.14 -11.66 -2.06
CA ALA A 78 -4.21 -12.34 -1.32
C ALA A 78 -3.70 -13.31 -0.24
N LEU A 79 -2.39 -13.60 -0.20
CA LEU A 79 -1.75 -14.33 0.90
C LEU A 79 -1.49 -13.44 2.13
N MET A 80 -1.43 -12.12 1.98
CA MET A 80 -1.18 -11.19 3.09
C MET A 80 -2.21 -11.26 4.21
N PRO A 81 -3.53 -11.38 3.95
CA PRO A 81 -4.53 -11.63 4.99
C PRO A 81 -4.24 -12.87 5.83
N ILE A 82 -3.73 -13.95 5.23
CA ILE A 82 -3.36 -15.17 5.97
C ILE A 82 -2.17 -14.89 6.88
N LEU A 83 -1.17 -14.16 6.40
CA LEU A 83 -0.05 -13.72 7.25
C LEU A 83 -0.54 -12.81 8.39
N GLN A 84 -1.47 -11.90 8.10
CA GLN A 84 -2.04 -11.03 9.10
C GLN A 84 -2.85 -11.79 10.16
N ASP A 85 -3.60 -12.83 9.74
CA ASP A 85 -4.37 -13.72 10.60
C ASP A 85 -3.46 -14.54 11.52
N THR A 86 -2.37 -15.11 10.99
CA THR A 86 -1.39 -15.84 11.82
C THR A 86 -0.73 -14.95 12.89
N ILE A 87 -0.50 -13.66 12.60
CA ILE A 87 0.01 -12.69 13.57
C ILE A 87 -1.02 -12.41 14.67
N ILE A 88 -2.31 -12.37 14.33
CA ILE A 88 -3.40 -12.22 15.31
C ILE A 88 -3.47 -13.46 16.21
N ASP A 89 -3.40 -14.65 15.61
CA ASP A 89 -3.54 -15.93 16.32
C ASP A 89 -2.34 -16.30 17.20
N MET A 90 -1.15 -15.74 16.94
CA MET A 90 0.01 -15.94 17.81
C MET A 90 -0.11 -15.27 19.20
N LYS A 91 -1.16 -14.46 19.43
CA LYS A 91 -1.81 -14.07 20.72
C LYS A 91 -0.96 -13.78 21.97
N THR A 92 0.36 -13.62 21.87
CA THR A 92 1.25 -13.50 23.04
C THR A 92 2.14 -12.27 22.95
N VAL A 93 1.52 -11.07 22.88
CA VAL A 93 2.23 -9.81 23.13
C VAL A 93 1.40 -8.90 24.05
N GLY A 94 1.23 -9.32 25.30
CA GLY A 94 0.96 -8.41 26.42
C GLY A 94 -0.29 -7.49 26.33
N PRO A 95 -0.29 -6.35 27.06
CA PRO A 95 -1.50 -5.57 27.39
C PRO A 95 -2.01 -4.64 26.28
N PHE A 96 -1.55 -4.78 25.04
CA PHE A 96 -2.03 -4.00 23.90
C PHE A 96 -2.97 -4.85 23.04
N ALA A 97 -3.98 -4.23 22.43
CA ALA A 97 -4.94 -4.96 21.60
C ALA A 97 -4.20 -5.67 20.45
N THR A 98 -4.32 -7.00 20.39
CA THR A 98 -3.71 -7.88 19.37
C THR A 98 -3.94 -7.39 17.93
N ILE A 99 -5.04 -6.67 17.72
CA ILE A 99 -5.46 -6.07 16.46
C ILE A 99 -4.47 -4.98 15.98
N ASN A 100 -3.90 -4.19 16.90
CA ASN A 100 -2.96 -3.12 16.57
C ASN A 100 -1.61 -3.65 16.10
N ALA A 101 -1.16 -4.79 16.66
CA ALA A 101 0.06 -5.45 16.22
C ALA A 101 -0.02 -5.90 14.77
N SER A 102 -1.18 -6.35 14.31
CA SER A 102 -1.39 -6.78 12.92
C SER A 102 -1.28 -5.65 11.91
N PHE A 103 -1.55 -4.41 12.32
CA PHE A 103 -1.37 -3.23 11.47
C PHE A 103 0.11 -2.88 11.23
N ILE A 104 1.06 -3.44 11.97
CA ILE A 104 2.49 -3.33 11.67
C ILE A 104 2.81 -3.93 10.30
N LEU A 105 2.17 -5.04 9.94
CA LEU A 105 2.32 -5.66 8.62
C LEU A 105 1.82 -4.71 7.51
N SER A 106 0.67 -4.06 7.73
CA SER A 106 0.13 -3.06 6.80
C SER A 106 1.06 -1.85 6.67
N LEU A 107 1.66 -1.38 7.77
CA LEU A 107 2.63 -0.28 7.78
C LEU A 107 3.88 -0.62 6.95
N LEU A 108 4.37 -1.85 7.07
CA LEU A 108 5.48 -2.35 6.27
C LEU A 108 5.12 -2.35 4.78
N CYS A 109 3.94 -2.85 4.42
CA CYS A 109 3.45 -2.84 3.04
C CYS A 109 3.37 -1.41 2.46
N PHE A 110 2.75 -0.47 3.18
CA PHE A 110 2.67 0.92 2.73
C PHE A 110 4.04 1.59 2.63
N SER A 111 4.96 1.28 3.53
CA SER A 111 6.35 1.76 3.44
C SER A 111 7.06 1.26 2.19
N PHE A 112 6.89 -0.01 1.81
CA PHE A 112 7.42 -0.53 0.55
C PHE A 112 6.84 0.21 -0.67
N ILE A 113 5.53 0.50 -0.67
CA ILE A 113 4.90 1.26 -1.75
C ILE A 113 5.40 2.71 -1.77
N ALA A 114 5.61 3.34 -0.61
CA ALA A 114 6.18 4.68 -0.52
C ALA A 114 7.61 4.73 -1.09
N VAL A 115 8.43 3.70 -0.80
CA VAL A 115 9.77 3.55 -1.39
C VAL A 115 9.67 3.34 -2.90
N TYR A 116 8.75 2.51 -3.38
CA TYR A 116 8.52 2.32 -4.82
C TYR A 116 8.12 3.64 -5.53
N GLY A 117 7.19 4.42 -4.94
CA GLY A 117 6.82 5.74 -5.43
C GLY A 117 8.02 6.70 -5.47
N TYR A 118 8.82 6.73 -4.41
CA TYR A 118 10.03 7.56 -4.37
C TYR A 118 11.09 7.14 -5.39
N ARG A 119 11.31 5.83 -5.59
CA ARG A 119 12.26 5.33 -6.58
C ARG A 119 11.81 5.61 -8.01
N THR A 120 10.52 5.46 -8.31
CA THR A 120 9.96 5.77 -9.65
C THR A 120 9.98 7.27 -9.96
N LEU A 121 9.93 8.14 -8.93
CA LEU A 121 10.17 9.58 -9.09
C LEU A 121 11.63 9.91 -9.45
N LYS A 122 12.59 9.23 -8.82
CA LYS A 122 14.02 9.51 -9.00
C LYS A 122 14.60 8.88 -10.27
N GLY A 123 14.08 7.73 -10.70
CA GLY A 123 14.62 6.94 -11.82
C GLY A 123 14.18 7.33 -13.23
N HIS A 124 13.33 8.35 -13.40
CA HIS A 124 12.83 8.82 -14.71
C HIS A 124 12.85 10.36 -14.79
N SER A 125 13.88 10.97 -14.19
CA SER A 125 14.12 12.41 -14.28
C SER A 125 14.97 12.71 -15.51
N ASP A 126 14.58 12.19 -16.68
CA ASP A 126 15.04 12.55 -18.02
C ASP A 126 13.89 12.29 -19.01
#